data_AF-A0A928XQ14-F1
#
_entry.id   AF-A0A928XQ14-F1
#
_cell.length_a   1.000
_cell.length_b   1.000
_cell.length_c   1.000
_cell.angle_alpha   90.00
_cell.angle_beta   90.00
_cell.angle_gamma   90.00
#
_symmetry.space_group_name_H-M   'P 1'
#
loop_
_entity.id
_entity.type
_entity.pdbx_description
1 polymer ?
#
loop_
_entity_poly.entity_id
_entity_poly.type
_entity_poly.pdbx_seq_one_letter_code
_entity_poly.pdbx_strand_id
1 'polypeptide(L)'
;MSSFLRHTVALAAVSLVPTSAYALSQGTHRDLSTTACWKQKLPSEFCAEVGAAAYNVDHYEWDDLSAHAQPEAGETKCQAANKALGRVRALAQEVRAISDAGADYDPALAVALGRVLHTLQDNCAHSGMPNEQHAWFSVSDTCTDTKSSPDVQPEAVACAEKETALAFETFAKQVKVPTPPPPQEPGSTSQPAQFWPKRGGVCDFLKSGASWDGVDRRWNNSLVVGALRDQLGSSLTIDPSAPTVDVCAGDESALDLAAPAPVVDTSAPVEWCNLLKLYCAGKTDGAEEAPPWETSPTNTGDGSAESSGCAVGGKRSSSASLLALALAACLARSRRRER
;
A
#
# COMPACT_ATOMS: atom_id res chain seq x y z
N MET A 1 -53.97 -35.42 -13.07
CA MET A 1 -53.08 -34.41 -13.68
C MET A 1 -52.80 -33.32 -12.65
N SER A 2 -51.56 -32.82 -12.63
CA SER A 2 -51.03 -31.69 -11.83
C SER A 2 -50.58 -31.97 -10.40
N SER A 3 -49.34 -32.48 -10.30
CA SER A 3 -48.47 -32.34 -9.14
C SER A 3 -47.71 -31.00 -9.28
N PHE A 4 -47.90 -30.08 -8.34
CA PHE A 4 -47.17 -28.81 -8.27
C PHE A 4 -45.82 -29.02 -7.58
N LEU A 5 -44.73 -29.05 -8.35
CA LEU A 5 -43.36 -28.94 -7.83
C LEU A 5 -43.12 -27.51 -7.33
N ARG A 6 -43.02 -27.34 -6.02
CA ARG A 6 -42.47 -26.12 -5.41
C ARG A 6 -40.95 -26.22 -5.45
N HIS A 7 -40.32 -25.43 -6.32
CA HIS A 7 -38.88 -25.21 -6.29
C HIS A 7 -38.57 -24.12 -5.26
N THR A 8 -37.97 -24.52 -4.14
CA THR A 8 -37.39 -23.60 -3.17
C THR A 8 -36.02 -23.18 -3.71
N VAL A 9 -35.91 -21.97 -4.24
CA VAL A 9 -34.62 -21.36 -4.58
C VAL A 9 -34.01 -20.85 -3.28
N ALA A 10 -32.96 -21.50 -2.80
CA ALA A 10 -32.13 -20.99 -1.71
C ALA A 10 -31.19 -19.92 -2.29
N LEU A 11 -31.48 -18.65 -2.02
CA LEU A 11 -30.51 -17.57 -2.22
C LEU A 11 -29.44 -17.72 -1.14
N ALA A 12 -28.24 -18.17 -1.53
CA ALA A 12 -27.06 -18.05 -0.69
C ALA A 12 -26.65 -16.58 -0.71
N ALA A 13 -26.88 -15.87 0.39
CA ALA A 13 -26.31 -14.55 0.60
C ALA A 13 -24.81 -14.74 0.85
N VAL A 14 -24.01 -14.55 -0.20
CA VAL A 14 -22.56 -14.37 -0.04
C VAL A 14 -22.38 -13.00 0.61
N SER A 15 -22.10 -13.00 1.92
CA SER A 15 -21.67 -11.80 2.62
C SER A 15 -20.32 -11.39 2.03
N LEU A 16 -20.33 -10.41 1.14
CA LEU A 16 -19.13 -9.73 0.65
C LEU A 16 -18.51 -9.03 1.85
N VAL A 17 -17.48 -9.63 2.43
CA VAL A 17 -16.63 -8.97 3.41
C VAL A 17 -15.74 -8.02 2.59
N PRO A 18 -15.66 -6.72 2.93
CA PRO A 18 -14.72 -5.82 2.28
C PRO A 18 -13.31 -6.42 2.43
N THR A 19 -12.61 -6.57 1.31
CA THR A 19 -11.21 -6.98 1.30
C THR A 19 -10.38 -5.71 1.38
N SER A 20 -9.34 -5.70 2.21
CA SER A 20 -8.46 -4.54 2.39
C SER A 20 -7.24 -4.63 1.49
N ALA A 21 -6.70 -3.49 1.06
CA ALA A 21 -5.60 -3.42 0.10
C ALA A 21 -4.27 -2.97 0.70
N TYR A 22 -3.17 -3.45 0.10
CA TYR A 22 -1.80 -3.03 0.42
C TYR A 22 -1.23 -2.25 -0.75
N ALA A 23 -0.11 -1.54 -0.54
CA ALA A 23 0.54 -0.61 -1.46
C ALA A 23 2.04 -0.88 -1.64
N LEU A 24 2.73 -0.14 -2.53
CA LEU A 24 4.21 -0.09 -2.52
C LEU A 24 4.70 0.10 -1.07
N SER A 25 5.89 -0.39 -0.72
CA SER A 25 6.50 -0.11 0.60
C SER A 25 6.24 1.34 1.00
N GLN A 26 5.64 1.55 2.16
CA GLN A 26 5.08 2.85 2.51
C GLN A 26 6.16 3.94 2.50
N GLY A 27 7.39 3.58 2.91
CA GLY A 27 8.58 4.42 2.78
C GLY A 27 8.81 4.94 1.35
N THR A 28 8.67 4.09 0.34
CA THR A 28 8.83 4.48 -1.08
C THR A 28 7.80 5.54 -1.50
N HIS A 29 6.53 5.41 -1.09
CA HIS A 29 5.50 6.43 -1.36
C HIS A 29 5.88 7.80 -0.81
N ARG A 30 6.35 7.82 0.44
CA ARG A 30 6.83 9.04 1.09
C ARG A 30 8.01 9.64 0.34
N ASP A 31 9.01 8.83 0.03
CA ASP A 31 10.27 9.29 -0.53
C ASP A 31 10.09 9.86 -1.93
N LEU A 32 9.32 9.18 -2.79
CA LEU A 32 8.99 9.66 -4.13
C LEU A 32 8.23 11.00 -4.07
N SER A 33 7.23 11.09 -3.21
CA SER A 33 6.41 12.30 -3.05
C SER A 33 7.22 13.48 -2.52
N THR A 34 8.04 13.25 -1.48
CA THR A 34 8.88 14.28 -0.86
C THR A 34 9.94 14.77 -1.86
N THR A 35 10.59 13.85 -2.57
CA THR A 35 11.63 14.17 -3.57
C THR A 35 11.06 14.99 -4.73
N ALA A 36 9.92 14.58 -5.28
CA ALA A 36 9.27 15.31 -6.37
C ALA A 36 8.81 16.71 -5.92
N CYS A 37 8.31 16.84 -4.70
CA CYS A 37 7.93 18.11 -4.10
C CYS A 37 9.12 19.09 -3.99
N TRP A 38 10.25 18.62 -3.44
CA TRP A 38 11.45 19.45 -3.32
C TRP A 38 12.03 19.86 -4.67
N LYS A 39 11.92 19.00 -5.69
CA LYS A 39 12.34 19.34 -7.06
C LYS A 39 11.55 20.53 -7.64
N GLN A 40 10.29 20.71 -7.21
CA GLN A 40 9.47 21.90 -7.53
C GLN A 40 9.76 23.11 -6.63
N LYS A 41 10.73 23.01 -5.70
CA LYS A 41 11.14 24.07 -4.77
C LYS A 41 10.01 24.57 -3.87
N LEU A 42 9.10 23.66 -3.50
CA LEU A 42 8.05 23.94 -2.53
C LEU A 42 8.62 23.92 -1.09
N PRO A 43 7.95 24.53 -0.11
CA PRO A 43 8.42 24.56 1.28
C PRO A 43 8.67 23.16 1.85
N SER A 44 9.74 23.01 2.63
CA SER A 44 10.16 21.71 3.16
C SER A 44 9.12 21.07 4.07
N GLU A 45 8.46 21.84 4.94
CA GLU A 45 7.38 21.37 5.82
C GLU A 45 6.18 20.86 5.00
N PHE A 46 5.79 21.59 3.95
CA PHE A 46 4.74 21.16 3.04
C PHE A 46 5.11 19.83 2.36
N CYS A 47 6.34 19.71 1.87
CA CYS A 47 6.80 18.47 1.23
C CYS A 47 6.85 17.27 2.19
N ALA A 48 7.25 17.50 3.44
CA ALA A 48 7.21 16.47 4.47
C ALA A 48 5.77 16.01 4.74
N GLU A 49 4.83 16.95 4.83
CA GLU A 49 3.41 16.64 5.05
C GLU A 49 2.79 15.89 3.86
N VAL A 50 3.10 16.29 2.62
CA VAL A 50 2.64 15.56 1.42
C VAL A 50 3.18 14.13 1.42
N GLY A 51 4.46 13.95 1.71
CA GLY A 51 5.08 12.63 1.79
C GLY A 51 4.46 11.74 2.88
N ALA A 52 4.20 12.30 4.06
CA ALA A 52 3.54 11.59 5.13
C ALA A 52 2.09 11.24 4.82
N ALA A 53 1.35 12.14 4.15
CA ALA A 53 0.00 11.88 3.72
C ALA A 53 -0.07 10.76 2.67
N ALA A 54 0.85 10.72 1.70
CA ALA A 54 0.95 9.63 0.74
C ALA A 54 1.28 8.28 1.41
N TYR A 55 2.12 8.30 2.44
CA TYR A 55 2.46 7.14 3.26
C TYR A 55 1.24 6.63 4.06
N ASN A 56 0.51 7.55 4.70
CA ASN A 56 -0.51 7.19 5.69
C ASN A 56 -1.86 6.75 5.08
N VAL A 57 -2.04 6.76 3.76
CA VAL A 57 -3.28 6.28 3.12
C VAL A 57 -3.54 4.81 3.45
N ASP A 58 -2.50 3.96 3.45
CA ASP A 58 -2.61 2.55 3.88
C ASP A 58 -3.12 2.38 5.31
N HIS A 59 -2.95 3.39 6.17
CA HIS A 59 -3.48 3.34 7.51
C HIS A 59 -4.92 3.86 7.57
N TYR A 60 -5.17 5.06 7.02
CA TYR A 60 -6.45 5.75 7.18
C TYR A 60 -7.53 5.28 6.21
N GLU A 61 -7.14 4.72 5.08
CA GLU A 61 -8.01 4.37 3.95
C GLU A 61 -7.78 2.92 3.50
N TRP A 62 -7.29 2.08 4.42
CA TRP A 62 -7.00 0.65 4.25
C TRP A 62 -8.09 -0.16 3.53
N ASP A 63 -9.36 0.19 3.76
CA ASP A 63 -10.52 -0.50 3.17
C ASP A 63 -11.12 0.25 1.96
N ASP A 64 -10.53 1.37 1.52
CA ASP A 64 -10.94 2.10 0.31
C ASP A 64 -10.12 1.60 -0.90
N LEU A 65 -10.65 0.61 -1.60
CA LEU A 65 -9.97 0.03 -2.77
C LEU A 65 -9.73 1.01 -3.91
N SER A 66 -10.49 2.11 -3.97
CA SER A 66 -10.22 3.16 -4.96
C SER A 66 -8.95 3.94 -4.63
N ALA A 67 -8.56 4.02 -3.35
CA ALA A 67 -7.30 4.59 -2.92
C ALA A 67 -6.10 3.79 -3.41
N HIS A 68 -6.25 2.46 -3.44
CA HIS A 68 -5.22 1.51 -3.82
C HIS A 68 -5.29 1.08 -5.29
N ALA A 69 -6.21 1.65 -6.06
CA ALA A 69 -6.43 1.30 -7.46
C ALA A 69 -6.66 -0.21 -7.66
N GLN A 70 -7.55 -0.79 -6.84
CA GLN A 70 -7.90 -2.21 -6.85
C GLN A 70 -9.42 -2.42 -6.99
N PRO A 71 -9.86 -3.57 -7.52
CA PRO A 71 -11.27 -3.90 -7.65
C PRO A 71 -11.87 -4.51 -6.37
N GLU A 72 -13.13 -4.15 -6.07
CA GLU A 72 -13.94 -4.91 -5.13
C GLU A 72 -14.28 -6.30 -5.67
N ALA A 73 -14.66 -7.22 -4.78
CA ALA A 73 -15.10 -8.55 -5.18
C ALA A 73 -16.32 -8.47 -6.12
N GLY A 74 -16.16 -8.97 -7.35
CA GLY A 74 -17.19 -8.97 -8.39
C GLY A 74 -17.26 -7.69 -9.22
N GLU A 75 -16.42 -6.70 -8.94
CA GLU A 75 -16.29 -5.48 -9.73
C GLU A 75 -15.52 -5.75 -11.04
N THR A 76 -15.92 -5.11 -12.13
CA THR A 76 -15.15 -5.16 -13.38
C THR A 76 -13.91 -4.25 -13.30
N LYS A 77 -12.91 -4.49 -14.16
CA LYS A 77 -11.73 -3.62 -14.26
C LYS A 77 -12.12 -2.17 -14.53
N CYS A 78 -13.12 -1.96 -15.38
CA CYS A 78 -13.59 -0.62 -15.76
C CYS A 78 -14.25 0.10 -14.60
N GLN A 79 -15.12 -0.59 -13.85
CA GLN A 79 -15.77 -0.02 -12.68
C GLN A 79 -14.72 0.43 -11.64
N ALA A 80 -13.77 -0.45 -11.33
CA ALA A 80 -12.73 -0.18 -10.35
C ALA A 80 -11.78 0.95 -10.79
N ALA A 81 -11.33 0.93 -12.06
CA ALA A 81 -10.51 2.01 -12.60
C ALA A 81 -11.27 3.35 -12.60
N ASN A 82 -12.55 3.36 -12.98
CA ASN A 82 -13.37 4.58 -12.94
C ASN A 82 -13.60 5.10 -11.50
N LYS A 83 -13.69 4.22 -10.49
CA LYS A 83 -13.69 4.64 -9.07
C LYS A 83 -12.38 5.31 -8.69
N ALA A 84 -11.23 4.76 -9.07
CA ALA A 84 -9.92 5.38 -8.83
C ALA A 84 -9.81 6.76 -9.52
N LEU A 85 -10.26 6.90 -10.77
CA LEU A 85 -10.36 8.20 -11.46
C LEU A 85 -11.29 9.17 -10.71
N GLY A 86 -12.46 8.70 -10.27
CA GLY A 86 -13.42 9.49 -9.51
C GLY A 86 -12.83 10.00 -8.19
N ARG A 87 -12.05 9.18 -7.49
CA ARG A 87 -11.30 9.56 -6.30
C ARG A 87 -10.25 10.63 -6.60
N VAL A 88 -9.39 10.41 -7.61
CA VAL A 88 -8.36 11.40 -8.01
C VAL A 88 -9.02 12.74 -8.35
N ARG A 89 -10.15 12.72 -9.07
CA ARG A 89 -10.93 13.93 -9.35
C ARG A 89 -11.36 14.64 -8.06
N ALA A 90 -12.00 13.93 -7.13
CA ALA A 90 -12.54 14.54 -5.91
C ALA A 90 -11.43 15.19 -5.07
N LEU A 91 -10.31 14.50 -4.90
CA LEU A 91 -9.15 15.02 -4.17
C LEU A 91 -8.47 16.18 -4.90
N ALA A 92 -8.36 16.12 -6.22
CA ALA A 92 -7.83 17.23 -7.01
C ALA A 92 -8.72 18.49 -6.91
N GLN A 93 -10.05 18.33 -6.86
CA GLN A 93 -10.97 19.42 -6.61
C GLN A 93 -10.83 19.99 -5.20
N GLU A 94 -10.58 19.15 -4.19
CA GLU A 94 -10.26 19.58 -2.83
C GLU A 94 -8.97 20.41 -2.80
N VAL A 95 -7.90 19.92 -3.42
CA VAL A 95 -6.63 20.64 -3.58
C VAL A 95 -6.86 22.02 -4.22
N ARG A 96 -7.63 22.07 -5.31
CA ARG A 96 -7.96 23.32 -5.99
C ARG A 96 -8.76 24.27 -5.11
N ALA A 97 -9.78 23.78 -4.39
CA ALA A 97 -10.62 24.59 -3.53
C ALA A 97 -9.83 25.23 -2.38
N ILE A 98 -8.92 24.48 -1.75
CA ILE A 98 -8.06 24.98 -0.68
C ILE A 98 -7.08 26.03 -1.22
N SER A 99 -6.48 25.76 -2.39
CA SER A 99 -5.60 26.71 -3.08
C SER A 99 -6.32 28.02 -3.47
N ASP A 100 -7.52 27.92 -4.07
CA ASP A 100 -8.33 29.08 -4.49
C ASP A 100 -8.76 29.95 -3.29
N ALA A 101 -8.84 29.38 -2.09
CA ALA A 101 -9.09 30.11 -0.85
C ALA A 101 -7.87 30.89 -0.33
N GLY A 102 -6.71 30.80 -0.99
CA GLY A 102 -5.46 31.48 -0.61
C GLY A 102 -4.72 30.81 0.55
N ALA A 103 -5.05 29.54 0.85
CA ALA A 103 -4.39 28.75 1.87
C ALA A 103 -3.18 28.00 1.26
N ASP A 104 -2.26 28.78 0.68
CA ASP A 104 -1.05 28.24 0.06
C ASP A 104 -0.22 27.50 1.13
N TYR A 105 0.06 26.22 0.90
CA TYR A 105 0.82 25.33 1.78
C TYR A 105 0.12 24.92 3.10
N ASP A 106 -1.20 25.02 3.16
CA ASP A 106 -1.99 24.48 4.27
C ASP A 106 -1.78 22.95 4.44
N PRO A 107 -1.73 22.42 5.68
CA PRO A 107 -1.66 20.97 5.91
C PRO A 107 -2.77 20.18 5.21
N ALA A 108 -4.00 20.70 5.12
CA ALA A 108 -5.09 20.05 4.39
C ALA A 108 -4.80 19.96 2.88
N LEU A 109 -4.15 20.99 2.30
CA LEU A 109 -3.70 20.97 0.91
C LEU A 109 -2.67 19.86 0.70
N ALA A 110 -1.70 19.75 1.63
CA ALA A 110 -0.67 18.72 1.59
C ALA A 110 -1.26 17.31 1.71
N VAL A 111 -2.23 17.13 2.62
CA VAL A 111 -2.94 15.86 2.83
C VAL A 111 -3.71 15.45 1.58
N ALA A 112 -4.52 16.33 1.01
CA ALA A 112 -5.28 16.02 -0.19
C ALA A 112 -4.37 15.66 -1.38
N LEU A 113 -3.26 16.40 -1.56
CA LEU A 113 -2.28 16.09 -2.60
C LEU A 113 -1.57 14.75 -2.36
N GLY A 114 -1.13 14.46 -1.13
CA GLY A 114 -0.51 13.19 -0.79
C GLY A 114 -1.43 12.00 -1.06
N ARG A 115 -2.72 12.12 -0.76
CA ARG A 115 -3.75 11.11 -1.06
C ARG A 115 -3.93 10.88 -2.56
N VAL A 116 -3.84 11.93 -3.40
CA VAL A 116 -3.82 11.79 -4.88
C VAL A 116 -2.60 11.01 -5.32
N LEU A 117 -1.42 11.39 -4.81
CA LEU A 117 -0.15 10.79 -5.22
C LEU A 117 -0.12 9.31 -4.88
N HIS A 118 -0.61 8.92 -3.71
CA HIS A 118 -0.74 7.52 -3.32
C HIS A 118 -1.52 6.71 -4.37
N THR A 119 -2.71 7.16 -4.78
CA THR A 119 -3.51 6.44 -5.78
C THR A 119 -2.82 6.32 -7.14
N LEU A 120 -2.04 7.33 -7.55
CA LEU A 120 -1.22 7.24 -8.77
C LEU A 120 -0.09 6.21 -8.64
N GLN A 121 0.59 6.21 -7.48
CA GLN A 121 1.70 5.32 -7.18
C GLN A 121 1.23 3.86 -7.09
N ASP A 122 0.09 3.61 -6.44
CA ASP A 122 -0.50 2.27 -6.35
C ASP A 122 -1.02 1.75 -7.67
N ASN A 123 -1.63 2.61 -8.50
CA ASN A 123 -1.98 2.19 -9.87
C ASN A 123 -0.72 1.78 -10.67
N CYS A 124 0.41 2.47 -10.48
CA CYS A 124 1.68 2.09 -11.10
C CYS A 124 2.18 0.71 -10.64
N ALA A 125 1.95 0.33 -9.38
CA ALA A 125 2.35 -0.96 -8.84
C ALA A 125 1.34 -2.06 -9.17
N HIS A 126 0.12 -1.94 -8.69
CA HIS A 126 -0.86 -3.02 -8.74
C HIS A 126 -1.56 -3.10 -10.07
N SER A 127 -1.87 -1.95 -10.67
CA SER A 127 -2.65 -1.88 -11.89
C SER A 127 -3.94 -2.72 -11.79
N GLY A 128 -4.74 -2.54 -10.74
CA GLY A 128 -5.99 -3.30 -10.58
C GLY A 128 -5.81 -4.73 -10.11
N MET A 129 -4.65 -5.08 -9.55
CA MET A 129 -4.46 -6.37 -8.90
C MET A 129 -5.49 -6.56 -7.78
N PRO A 130 -6.29 -7.63 -7.78
CA PRO A 130 -7.18 -7.93 -6.67
C PRO A 130 -6.41 -8.29 -5.40
N ASN A 131 -7.04 -8.10 -4.25
CA ASN A 131 -6.44 -8.35 -2.94
C ASN A 131 -5.88 -9.76 -2.76
N GLU A 132 -6.57 -10.78 -3.25
CA GLU A 132 -6.09 -12.16 -3.12
C GLU A 132 -4.80 -12.37 -3.92
N GLN A 133 -4.73 -11.82 -5.13
CA GLN A 133 -3.52 -11.86 -5.96
C GLN A 133 -2.37 -11.11 -5.27
N HIS A 134 -2.67 -9.94 -4.72
CA HIS A 134 -1.68 -9.13 -4.02
C HIS A 134 -1.15 -9.81 -2.77
N ALA A 135 -2.05 -10.25 -1.88
CA ALA A 135 -1.71 -10.95 -0.65
C ALA A 135 -0.85 -12.18 -0.91
N TRP A 136 -1.13 -12.93 -1.98
CA TRP A 136 -0.30 -14.08 -2.37
C TRP A 136 1.14 -13.68 -2.63
N PHE A 137 1.38 -12.62 -3.41
CA PHE A 137 2.73 -12.12 -3.68
C PHE A 137 3.40 -11.55 -2.43
N SER A 138 2.67 -10.82 -1.57
CA SER A 138 3.19 -10.30 -0.31
C SER A 138 3.64 -11.41 0.64
N VAL A 139 2.86 -12.49 0.76
CA VAL A 139 3.25 -13.67 1.56
C VAL A 139 4.47 -14.35 0.93
N SER A 140 4.47 -14.57 -0.38
CA SER A 140 5.59 -15.20 -1.10
C SER A 140 6.89 -14.44 -0.86
N ASP A 141 6.91 -13.13 -1.10
CA ASP A 141 8.11 -12.29 -0.96
C ASP A 141 8.52 -12.08 0.50
N THR A 142 7.59 -12.11 1.45
CA THR A 142 7.95 -12.01 2.88
C THR A 142 8.57 -13.31 3.41
N CYS A 143 8.11 -14.45 2.89
CA CYS A 143 8.49 -15.77 3.40
C CYS A 143 9.53 -16.50 2.55
N THR A 144 9.88 -15.94 1.40
CA THR A 144 10.92 -16.45 0.51
C THR A 144 11.78 -15.28 0.03
N ASP A 145 12.94 -15.53 -0.56
CA ASP A 145 13.80 -14.46 -1.11
C ASP A 145 13.35 -14.00 -2.51
N THR A 146 12.06 -14.18 -2.86
CA THR A 146 11.51 -13.69 -4.12
C THR A 146 11.30 -12.18 -4.07
N LYS A 147 11.32 -11.56 -5.25
CA LYS A 147 10.94 -10.16 -5.48
C LYS A 147 9.95 -10.13 -6.60
N SER A 148 8.78 -10.70 -6.35
CA SER A 148 7.72 -10.90 -7.33
C SER A 148 6.52 -9.97 -7.09
N SER A 149 6.44 -9.37 -5.91
CA SER A 149 5.43 -8.37 -5.59
C SER A 149 5.56 -7.17 -6.54
N PRO A 150 4.43 -6.65 -7.06
CA PRO A 150 4.41 -5.40 -7.82
C PRO A 150 5.06 -4.23 -7.06
N ASP A 151 4.98 -4.25 -5.74
CA ASP A 151 5.42 -3.18 -4.82
C ASP A 151 6.93 -2.91 -4.82
N VAL A 152 7.71 -3.83 -5.38
CA VAL A 152 9.18 -3.75 -5.39
C VAL A 152 9.76 -3.89 -6.80
N GLN A 153 8.91 -3.93 -7.84
CA GLN A 153 9.38 -4.03 -9.22
C GLN A 153 9.98 -2.70 -9.68
N PRO A 154 11.18 -2.71 -10.30
CA PRO A 154 11.81 -1.50 -10.82
C PRO A 154 10.91 -0.69 -11.77
N GLU A 155 10.11 -1.36 -12.60
CA GLU A 155 9.20 -0.72 -13.54
C GLU A 155 8.04 0.00 -12.84
N ALA A 156 7.52 -0.58 -11.75
CA ALA A 156 6.49 0.04 -10.92
C ALA A 156 7.02 1.30 -10.24
N VAL A 157 8.23 1.21 -9.65
CA VAL A 157 8.90 2.36 -9.02
C VAL A 157 9.18 3.46 -10.04
N ALA A 158 9.68 3.12 -11.23
CA ALA A 158 9.95 4.09 -12.30
C ALA A 158 8.67 4.76 -12.82
N CYS A 159 7.57 4.01 -12.92
CA CYS A 159 6.24 4.56 -13.21
C CYS A 159 5.82 5.55 -12.11
N ALA A 160 5.86 5.12 -10.85
CA ALA A 160 5.46 5.93 -9.70
C ALA A 160 6.27 7.23 -9.59
N GLU A 161 7.60 7.16 -9.78
CA GLU A 161 8.49 8.33 -9.78
C GLU A 161 8.09 9.33 -10.88
N LYS A 162 7.88 8.83 -12.11
CA LYS A 162 7.50 9.67 -13.26
C LYS A 162 6.15 10.34 -13.03
N GLU A 163 5.13 9.58 -12.63
CA GLU A 163 3.77 10.11 -12.46
C GLU A 163 3.69 11.08 -11.28
N THR A 164 4.42 10.81 -10.20
CA THR A 164 4.54 11.73 -9.06
C THR A 164 5.17 13.06 -9.50
N ALA A 165 6.25 13.01 -10.30
CA ALA A 165 6.88 14.22 -10.81
C ALA A 165 5.92 15.05 -11.70
N LEU A 166 5.19 14.40 -12.61
CA LEU A 166 4.22 15.05 -13.50
C LEU A 166 3.01 15.64 -12.72
N ALA A 167 2.56 14.95 -11.67
CA ALA A 167 1.53 15.45 -10.77
C ALA A 167 1.97 16.75 -10.08
N PHE A 168 3.21 16.79 -9.60
CA PHE A 168 3.79 17.99 -8.99
C PHE A 168 4.02 19.14 -9.99
N GLU A 169 4.46 18.86 -11.21
CA GLU A 169 4.55 19.86 -12.28
C GLU A 169 3.18 20.47 -12.61
N THR A 170 2.12 19.65 -12.54
CA THR A 170 0.74 20.09 -12.75
C THR A 170 0.23 20.93 -11.59
N PHE A 171 0.44 20.46 -10.36
CA PHE A 171 0.11 21.19 -9.14
C PHE A 171 0.81 22.55 -9.09
N ALA A 172 2.12 22.61 -9.36
CA ALA A 172 2.90 23.85 -9.32
C ALA A 172 2.46 24.91 -10.35
N LYS A 173 1.76 24.51 -11.43
CA LYS A 173 1.13 25.46 -12.36
C LYS A 173 -0.16 26.06 -11.81
N GLN A 174 -0.84 25.33 -10.91
CA GLN A 174 -2.12 25.74 -10.33
C GLN A 174 -1.96 26.56 -9.06
N VAL A 175 -1.08 26.13 -8.14
CA VAL A 175 -0.77 26.95 -6.96
C VAL A 175 0.07 28.15 -7.40
N LYS A 176 -0.35 29.35 -7.00
CA LYS A 176 0.50 30.52 -7.17
C LYS A 176 1.63 30.38 -6.17
N VAL A 177 2.73 29.75 -6.56
CA VAL A 177 3.92 29.66 -5.72
C VAL A 177 4.38 31.10 -5.43
N PRO A 178 4.15 31.69 -4.23
CA PRO A 178 4.84 32.93 -3.90
C PRO A 178 6.33 32.63 -3.99
N THR A 179 7.14 33.64 -4.35
CA THR A 179 8.59 33.47 -4.45
C THR A 179 9.08 32.70 -3.23
N PRO A 180 9.61 31.47 -3.40
CA PRO A 180 9.85 30.60 -2.27
C PRO A 180 10.79 31.33 -1.31
N PRO A 181 10.53 31.29 0.01
CA PRO A 181 11.54 31.71 0.96
C PRO A 181 12.83 30.94 0.66
N PRO A 182 14.01 31.53 0.93
CA PRO A 182 15.28 30.84 0.70
C PRO A 182 15.22 29.44 1.32
N PRO A 183 15.80 28.42 0.65
CA PRO A 183 15.75 27.04 1.13
C PRO A 183 16.12 27.02 2.60
N GLN A 184 15.14 26.69 3.44
CA GLN A 184 15.47 26.39 4.82
C GLN A 184 16.08 25.00 4.79
N GLU A 185 17.30 24.89 5.31
CA GLU A 185 17.84 23.60 5.76
C GLU A 185 16.71 22.86 6.50
N PRO A 186 16.50 21.56 6.28
CA PRO A 186 15.49 20.80 6.99
C PRO A 186 15.73 20.97 8.50
N GLY A 187 15.00 21.92 9.10
CA GLY A 187 15.02 22.16 10.53
C GLY A 187 14.48 20.92 11.21
N SER A 188 14.81 20.73 12.48
CA SER A 188 14.33 19.63 13.31
C SER A 188 12.82 19.73 13.61
N THR A 189 11.99 20.07 12.63
CA THR A 189 10.54 19.98 12.74
C THR A 189 10.19 18.52 12.96
N SER A 190 9.22 18.28 13.83
CA SER A 190 8.71 16.94 14.08
C SER A 190 8.33 16.33 12.73
N GLN A 191 9.01 15.26 12.33
CA GLN A 191 8.60 14.45 11.19
C GLN A 191 7.11 14.12 11.40
N PRO A 192 6.25 14.31 10.38
CA PRO A 192 4.85 13.99 10.54
C PRO A 192 4.70 12.53 10.97
N ALA A 193 3.72 12.26 11.82
CA ALA A 193 3.54 10.93 12.37
C ALA A 193 3.24 9.92 11.24
N GLN A 194 3.91 8.78 11.33
CA GLN A 194 3.71 7.63 10.46
C GLN A 194 2.85 6.61 11.19
N PHE A 195 1.78 6.18 10.54
CA PHE A 195 0.81 5.24 11.09
C PHE A 195 0.79 3.97 10.26
N TRP A 196 0.53 2.85 10.95
CA TRP A 196 0.47 1.55 10.31
C TRP A 196 -0.96 1.01 10.35
N PRO A 197 -1.39 0.24 9.33
CA PRO A 197 -2.67 -0.45 9.40
C PRO A 197 -2.75 -1.33 10.65
N LYS A 198 -3.97 -1.56 11.12
CA LYS A 198 -4.19 -2.45 12.26
C LYS A 198 -3.69 -3.84 11.92
N ARG A 199 -2.93 -4.44 12.84
CA ARG A 199 -2.35 -5.78 12.67
C ARG A 199 -3.36 -6.83 12.21
N GLY A 200 -4.59 -6.81 12.76
CA GLY A 200 -5.66 -7.70 12.35
C GLY A 200 -6.02 -7.59 10.87
N GLY A 201 -6.19 -6.35 10.38
CA GLY A 201 -6.47 -6.07 8.97
C GLY A 201 -5.36 -6.60 8.06
N VAL A 202 -4.09 -6.35 8.42
CA VAL A 202 -2.94 -6.89 7.69
C VAL A 202 -2.97 -8.43 7.66
N CYS A 203 -3.24 -9.07 8.79
CA CYS A 203 -3.28 -10.53 8.88
C CYS A 203 -4.45 -11.14 8.10
N ASP A 204 -5.60 -10.46 8.03
CA ASP A 204 -6.75 -10.92 7.27
C ASP A 204 -6.54 -10.75 5.76
N PHE A 205 -5.94 -9.62 5.34
CA PHE A 205 -5.43 -9.44 3.99
C PHE A 205 -4.47 -10.56 3.58
N LEU A 206 -3.42 -10.83 4.36
CA LEU A 206 -2.44 -11.88 4.03
C LEU A 206 -3.07 -13.28 3.92
N LYS A 207 -4.13 -13.56 4.70
CA LYS A 207 -4.87 -14.83 4.60
C LYS A 207 -5.68 -14.93 3.31
N SER A 208 -6.16 -13.81 2.75
CA SER A 208 -6.91 -13.79 1.49
C SER A 208 -6.09 -14.31 0.30
N GLY A 209 -4.75 -14.31 0.40
CA GLY A 209 -3.88 -14.89 -0.64
C GLY A 209 -4.17 -16.37 -0.93
N ALA A 210 -4.72 -17.11 0.05
CA ALA A 210 -5.10 -18.52 -0.11
C ALA A 210 -6.30 -18.72 -1.06
N SER A 211 -7.09 -17.68 -1.34
CA SER A 211 -8.21 -17.75 -2.30
C SER A 211 -7.84 -17.34 -3.72
N TRP A 212 -6.61 -16.93 -3.99
CA TRP A 212 -6.20 -16.61 -5.36
C TRP A 212 -6.05 -17.88 -6.20
N ASP A 213 -6.64 -17.86 -7.39
CA ASP A 213 -6.63 -18.98 -8.34
C ASP A 213 -5.44 -18.95 -9.32
N GLY A 214 -4.47 -18.08 -9.08
CA GLY A 214 -3.26 -17.96 -9.89
C GLY A 214 -3.42 -17.14 -11.18
N VAL A 215 -4.63 -16.65 -11.49
CA VAL A 215 -4.88 -15.86 -12.71
C VAL A 215 -4.53 -14.39 -12.48
N ASP A 216 -3.71 -13.84 -13.38
CA ASP A 216 -3.37 -12.42 -13.41
C ASP A 216 -4.56 -11.57 -13.87
N ARG A 217 -5.10 -10.76 -12.95
CA ARG A 217 -6.30 -9.94 -13.18
C ARG A 217 -6.03 -8.45 -13.30
N ARG A 218 -4.76 -8.05 -13.39
CA ARG A 218 -4.41 -6.65 -13.59
C ARG A 218 -5.05 -6.08 -14.85
N TRP A 219 -5.23 -4.77 -14.88
CA TRP A 219 -5.63 -4.01 -16.06
C TRP A 219 -4.43 -3.51 -16.85
N ASN A 220 -4.69 -3.14 -18.10
CA ASN A 220 -3.73 -2.45 -18.95
C ASN A 220 -3.40 -1.06 -18.40
N ASN A 221 -2.31 -1.00 -17.63
CA ASN A 221 -1.90 0.21 -16.96
C ASN A 221 -1.55 1.36 -17.91
N SER A 222 -1.13 1.05 -19.16
CA SER A 222 -0.79 2.08 -20.14
C SER A 222 -1.96 3.01 -20.49
N LEU A 223 -3.20 2.55 -20.27
CA LEU A 223 -4.42 3.34 -20.44
C LEU A 223 -4.80 4.06 -19.15
N VAL A 224 -4.86 3.33 -18.03
CA VAL A 224 -5.35 3.86 -16.75
C VAL A 224 -4.43 4.93 -16.18
N VAL A 225 -3.10 4.76 -16.27
CA VAL A 225 -2.14 5.76 -15.76
C VAL A 225 -2.26 7.10 -16.49
N GLY A 226 -2.49 7.07 -17.81
CA GLY A 226 -2.72 8.28 -18.61
C GLY A 226 -4.03 8.95 -18.22
N ALA A 227 -5.10 8.16 -18.07
CA ALA A 227 -6.41 8.67 -17.70
C ALA A 227 -6.42 9.30 -16.29
N LEU A 228 -5.74 8.69 -15.30
CA LEU A 228 -5.59 9.27 -13.97
C LEU A 228 -4.83 10.60 -14.01
N ARG A 229 -3.74 10.68 -14.79
CA ARG A 229 -2.97 11.92 -14.97
C ARG A 229 -3.82 13.03 -15.61
N ASP A 230 -4.55 12.70 -16.66
CA ASP A 230 -5.41 13.66 -17.36
C ASP A 230 -6.57 14.12 -16.47
N GLN A 231 -7.14 13.20 -15.67
CA GLN A 231 -8.16 13.53 -14.68
C GLN A 231 -7.61 14.47 -13.60
N LEU A 232 -6.42 14.22 -13.07
CA LEU A 232 -5.74 15.12 -12.14
C LEU A 232 -5.54 16.51 -12.76
N GLY A 233 -4.96 16.57 -13.97
CA GLY A 233 -4.66 17.82 -14.65
C GLY A 233 -5.89 18.66 -14.94
N SER A 234 -6.94 18.05 -15.49
CA SER A 234 -8.20 18.73 -15.80
C SER A 234 -8.89 19.26 -14.53
N SER A 235 -8.91 18.46 -13.46
CA SER A 235 -9.57 18.81 -12.18
C SER A 235 -8.81 19.91 -11.42
N LEU A 236 -7.48 19.98 -11.58
CA LEU A 236 -6.68 21.06 -11.01
C LEU A 236 -6.75 22.36 -11.81
N THR A 237 -6.76 22.31 -13.15
CA THR A 237 -6.42 23.50 -13.98
C THR A 237 -7.52 24.01 -14.91
N ILE A 238 -8.41 23.17 -15.44
CA ILE A 238 -9.25 23.53 -16.59
C ILE A 238 -10.69 23.83 -16.16
N ASP A 239 -11.35 22.87 -15.52
CA ASP A 239 -12.76 22.97 -15.15
C ASP A 239 -13.10 21.91 -14.08
N PRO A 240 -13.39 22.29 -12.83
CA PRO A 240 -13.77 21.34 -11.80
C PRO A 240 -15.09 20.61 -12.13
N SER A 241 -15.92 21.15 -13.02
CA SER A 241 -17.18 20.52 -13.41
C SER A 241 -17.02 19.44 -14.48
N ALA A 242 -15.83 19.32 -15.11
CA ALA A 242 -15.56 18.31 -16.12
C ALA A 242 -15.87 16.90 -15.58
N PRO A 243 -16.68 16.09 -16.29
CA PRO A 243 -17.06 14.76 -15.83
C PRO A 243 -15.83 13.85 -15.72
N THR A 244 -15.93 12.84 -14.87
CA THR A 244 -14.93 11.77 -14.83
C THR A 244 -14.95 11.06 -16.16
N VAL A 245 -13.79 10.90 -16.80
CA VAL A 245 -13.69 10.15 -18.05
C VAL A 245 -14.01 8.69 -17.75
N ASP A 246 -14.88 8.08 -18.55
CA ASP A 246 -15.02 6.62 -18.56
C ASP A 246 -13.82 6.03 -19.30
N VAL A 247 -12.89 5.44 -18.55
CA VAL A 247 -11.64 4.89 -19.11
C VAL A 247 -11.88 3.77 -20.12
N CYS A 248 -13.05 3.13 -20.07
CA CYS A 248 -13.41 2.03 -20.95
C CYS A 248 -14.28 2.45 -22.13
N ALA A 249 -14.84 3.67 -22.11
CA ALA A 249 -15.78 4.16 -23.11
C ALA A 249 -16.89 3.14 -23.45
N GLY A 250 -17.38 2.41 -22.45
CA GLY A 250 -18.39 1.35 -22.58
C GLY A 250 -17.90 -0.02 -23.08
N ASP A 251 -16.59 -0.23 -23.32
CA ASP A 251 -16.01 -1.53 -23.64
C ASP A 251 -15.26 -2.12 -22.44
N GLU A 252 -15.88 -3.09 -21.77
CA GLU A 252 -15.31 -3.75 -20.58
C GLU A 252 -13.98 -4.48 -20.86
N SER A 253 -13.69 -4.80 -22.12
CA SER A 253 -12.42 -5.43 -22.53
C SER A 253 -11.30 -4.44 -22.83
N ALA A 254 -11.59 -3.13 -22.84
CA ALA A 254 -10.61 -2.10 -23.15
C ALA A 254 -9.38 -2.13 -22.22
N LEU A 255 -9.59 -2.61 -21.00
CA LEU A 255 -8.54 -2.73 -19.97
C LEU A 255 -7.91 -4.11 -19.88
N ASP A 256 -8.22 -5.03 -20.78
CA ASP A 256 -7.57 -6.34 -20.78
C ASP A 256 -6.08 -6.24 -21.11
N LEU A 257 -5.30 -7.08 -20.42
CA LEU A 257 -3.87 -7.17 -20.68
C LEU A 257 -3.64 -7.79 -22.05
N ALA A 258 -2.81 -7.15 -22.87
CA ALA A 258 -2.37 -7.73 -24.13
C ALA A 258 -1.57 -9.03 -23.92
N ALA A 259 -0.86 -9.13 -22.80
CA ALA A 259 -0.07 -10.28 -22.40
C ALA A 259 -0.16 -10.49 -20.87
N PRO A 260 -1.20 -11.17 -20.36
CA PRO A 260 -1.28 -11.50 -18.94
C PRO A 260 -0.12 -12.41 -18.53
N ALA A 261 0.31 -12.33 -17.26
CA ALA A 261 1.31 -13.25 -16.74
C ALA A 261 0.81 -14.71 -16.81
N PRO A 262 1.71 -15.70 -16.92
CA PRO A 262 1.33 -17.11 -16.85
C PRO A 262 0.56 -17.41 -15.56
N VAL A 263 -0.42 -18.30 -15.65
CA VAL A 263 -1.18 -18.76 -14.48
C VAL A 263 -0.21 -19.41 -13.48
N VAL A 264 -0.23 -18.93 -12.24
CA VAL A 264 0.56 -19.49 -11.15
C VAL A 264 -0.14 -20.72 -10.58
N ASP A 265 0.60 -21.79 -10.33
CA ASP A 265 0.04 -22.96 -9.65
C ASP A 265 -0.15 -22.66 -8.16
N THR A 266 -1.40 -22.41 -7.76
CA THR A 266 -1.81 -22.18 -6.37
C THR A 266 -2.38 -23.43 -5.70
N SER A 267 -2.20 -24.62 -6.29
CA SER A 267 -2.69 -25.88 -5.72
C SER A 267 -2.04 -26.24 -4.38
N ALA A 268 -0.80 -25.79 -4.17
CA ALA A 268 -0.17 -25.79 -2.86
C ALA A 268 -0.47 -24.46 -2.14
N PRO A 269 -0.94 -24.50 -0.88
CA PRO A 269 -1.15 -23.28 -0.12
C PRO A 269 0.17 -22.54 0.07
N VAL A 270 0.13 -21.20 0.07
CA VAL A 270 1.32 -20.41 0.39
C VAL A 270 1.69 -20.67 1.85
N GLU A 271 2.85 -21.27 2.06
CA GLU A 271 3.34 -21.60 3.39
C GLU A 271 3.75 -20.32 4.13
N TRP A 272 3.03 -20.02 5.22
CA TRP A 272 3.41 -18.94 6.09
C TRP A 272 4.70 -19.30 6.84
N CYS A 273 5.73 -18.50 6.66
CA CYS A 273 6.97 -18.57 7.42
C CYS A 273 6.73 -18.21 8.90
N ASN A 274 7.69 -18.57 9.75
CA ASN A 274 7.63 -18.28 11.19
C ASN A 274 7.47 -16.79 11.50
N LEU A 275 7.99 -15.91 10.62
CA LEU A 275 7.87 -14.47 10.75
C LEU A 275 6.41 -14.02 10.69
N LEU A 276 5.68 -14.37 9.63
CA LEU A 276 4.25 -14.04 9.49
C LEU A 276 3.39 -14.76 10.53
N LYS A 277 3.72 -16.02 10.84
CA LYS A 277 3.05 -16.77 11.91
C LYS A 277 3.15 -16.06 13.25
N LEU A 278 4.32 -15.53 13.59
CA LEU A 278 4.55 -14.79 14.84
C LEU A 278 3.87 -13.40 14.81
N TYR A 279 4.00 -12.67 13.70
CA TYR A 279 3.35 -11.37 13.53
C TYR A 279 1.84 -11.49 13.72
N CYS A 280 1.23 -12.49 13.10
CA CYS A 280 -0.20 -12.77 13.23
C CYS A 280 -0.58 -13.67 14.41
N ALA A 281 0.38 -14.05 15.27
CA ALA A 281 0.08 -14.76 16.51
C ALA A 281 -0.39 -13.76 17.57
N GLY A 282 -1.71 -13.63 17.74
CA GLY A 282 -2.28 -12.71 18.72
C GLY A 282 -3.70 -12.30 18.36
N LYS A 283 -4.38 -11.60 19.27
CA LYS A 283 -5.75 -11.13 19.04
C LYS A 283 -5.79 -10.18 17.83
N THR A 284 -6.80 -10.39 16.99
CA THR A 284 -7.16 -9.62 15.78
C THR A 284 -7.30 -8.12 16.02
N ASP A 285 -7.44 -7.69 17.27
CA ASP A 285 -7.65 -6.29 17.66
C ASP A 285 -6.32 -5.62 18.07
N GLY A 286 -5.19 -6.18 17.61
CA GLY A 286 -3.84 -5.71 17.94
C GLY A 286 -3.61 -4.23 17.60
N ALA A 287 -2.71 -3.59 18.35
CA ALA A 287 -2.27 -2.23 18.09
C ALA A 287 -1.68 -2.07 16.68
N GLU A 288 -1.64 -0.83 16.20
CA GLU A 288 -0.88 -0.44 15.00
C GLU A 288 0.58 -0.85 15.19
N GLU A 289 1.10 -1.62 14.24
CA GLU A 289 2.49 -2.08 14.25
C GLU A 289 3.01 -2.15 12.83
N ALA A 290 4.29 -1.81 12.66
CA ALA A 290 4.96 -1.94 11.39
C ALA A 290 4.88 -3.39 10.88
N PRO A 291 4.40 -3.60 9.65
CA PRO A 291 4.46 -4.91 9.04
C PRO A 291 5.90 -5.45 8.95
N PRO A 292 6.11 -6.77 8.92
CA PRO A 292 7.45 -7.34 8.99
C PRO A 292 8.40 -6.88 7.86
N TRP A 293 7.87 -6.61 6.67
CA TRP A 293 8.63 -6.16 5.50
C TRP A 293 9.10 -4.69 5.58
N GLU A 294 8.48 -3.88 6.42
CA GLU A 294 8.89 -2.48 6.66
C GLU A 294 10.10 -2.38 7.61
N THR A 295 10.33 -3.43 8.40
CA THR A 295 11.45 -3.50 9.36
C THR A 295 12.69 -4.19 8.80
N SER A 296 12.64 -4.64 7.54
CA SER A 296 13.74 -5.40 6.95
C SER A 296 14.94 -4.49 6.65
N PRO A 297 16.18 -4.86 7.02
CA PRO A 297 17.38 -4.01 6.84
C PRO A 297 17.68 -3.58 5.41
N THR A 298 17.03 -4.20 4.42
CA THR A 298 17.17 -3.87 3.00
C THR A 298 16.30 -2.69 2.56
N ASN A 299 15.33 -2.25 3.38
CA ASN A 299 14.40 -1.15 3.07
C ASN A 299 14.74 0.16 3.80
N THR A 300 15.80 0.22 4.60
CA THR A 300 16.21 1.49 5.24
C THR A 300 16.96 2.35 4.23
N GLY A 301 16.20 3.08 3.41
CA GLY A 301 16.70 4.16 2.56
C GLY A 301 17.26 5.34 3.35
N ASP A 302 16.82 5.57 4.60
CA ASP A 302 17.42 6.55 5.50
C ASP A 302 17.26 6.17 6.98
N GLY A 303 18.35 6.32 7.75
CA GLY A 303 18.53 5.77 9.08
C GLY A 303 17.84 6.51 10.24
N SER A 304 16.51 6.47 10.31
CA SER A 304 15.81 6.94 11.51
C SER A 304 14.52 6.16 11.80
N ALA A 305 14.66 4.87 12.08
CA ALA A 305 13.69 4.15 12.91
C ALA A 305 14.31 3.99 14.30
N GLU A 306 14.05 4.94 15.21
CA GLU A 306 14.13 4.67 16.65
C GLU A 306 12.97 3.73 17.01
N SER A 307 13.11 2.44 16.66
CA SER A 307 12.32 1.41 17.31
C SER A 307 12.94 1.16 18.68
N SER A 308 12.29 1.67 19.72
CA SER A 308 12.51 1.25 21.11
C SER A 308 11.91 -0.14 21.37
N GLY A 309 12.13 -1.08 20.44
CA GLY A 309 11.71 -2.46 20.50
C GLY A 309 12.89 -3.35 20.85
N CYS A 310 12.82 -4.02 22.01
CA CYS A 310 13.82 -4.94 22.58
C CYS A 310 14.75 -5.62 21.55
N ALA A 311 15.98 -5.12 21.45
CA ALA A 311 17.08 -5.80 20.77
C ALA A 311 17.45 -7.09 21.53
N VAL A 312 16.79 -8.20 21.19
CA VAL A 312 17.27 -9.54 21.54
C VAL A 312 18.20 -9.98 20.41
N GLY A 313 19.49 -9.81 20.64
CA GLY A 313 20.52 -9.80 19.61
C GLY A 313 20.89 -11.14 18.96
N GLY A 314 21.54 -11.02 17.80
CA GLY A 314 22.26 -12.09 17.11
C GLY A 314 23.78 -12.00 17.32
N LYS A 315 24.27 -12.20 18.56
CA LYS A 315 25.62 -12.75 18.79
C LYS A 315 25.45 -14.16 19.36
N ARG A 316 25.81 -15.15 18.54
CA ARG A 316 26.09 -16.56 18.84
C ARG A 316 25.64 -17.07 20.22
N SER A 317 24.52 -17.80 20.19
CA SER A 317 24.19 -18.99 21.00
C SER A 317 24.89 -19.14 22.36
N SER A 318 24.20 -18.70 23.42
CA SER A 318 24.51 -19.05 24.82
C SER A 318 23.56 -20.12 25.39
N SER A 319 22.61 -20.63 24.59
CA SER A 319 21.65 -21.67 25.00
C SER A 319 22.30 -23.05 25.11
N ALA A 320 23.48 -23.27 24.52
CA ALA A 320 24.27 -24.48 24.75
C ALA A 320 24.95 -24.51 26.14
N SER A 321 25.19 -23.35 26.77
CA SER A 321 25.90 -23.27 28.05
C SER A 321 24.97 -23.54 29.25
N LEU A 322 23.68 -23.20 29.16
CA LEU A 322 22.72 -23.47 30.24
C LEU A 322 22.31 -24.94 30.32
N LEU A 323 22.24 -25.65 29.18
CA LEU A 323 22.00 -27.10 29.19
C LEU A 323 23.22 -27.88 29.71
N ALA A 324 24.44 -27.43 29.40
CA ALA A 324 25.67 -28.03 29.92
C ALA A 324 25.86 -27.82 31.43
N LEU A 325 25.47 -26.66 31.98
CA LEU A 325 25.48 -26.39 33.42
C LEU A 325 24.43 -27.19 34.19
N ALA A 326 23.24 -27.40 33.61
CA ALA A 326 22.20 -28.25 34.23
C ALA A 326 22.60 -29.74 34.25
N LEU A 327 23.22 -30.25 33.18
CA LEU A 327 23.73 -31.63 33.13
C LEU A 327 24.93 -31.86 34.07
N ALA A 328 25.82 -30.89 34.20
CA ALA A 328 26.94 -30.97 35.14
C ALA A 328 26.47 -30.95 36.62
N ALA A 329 25.44 -30.17 36.94
CA ALA A 329 24.86 -30.14 38.30
C ALA A 329 24.14 -31.45 38.66
N CYS A 330 23.48 -32.11 37.70
CA CYS A 330 22.85 -33.41 37.92
C CYS A 330 23.87 -34.54 38.12
N LEU A 331 24.99 -34.55 37.38
CA LEU A 331 26.05 -35.55 37.52
C LEU A 331 26.89 -35.36 38.79
N ALA A 332 27.06 -34.13 39.28
CA ALA A 332 27.71 -33.87 40.56
C ALA A 332 26.85 -34.32 41.76
N ARG A 333 25.53 -34.31 41.62
CA ARG A 333 24.58 -34.69 42.68
C ARG A 333 24.39 -36.21 42.79
N SER A 334 24.54 -36.96 41.70
CA SER A 334 24.49 -38.44 41.76
C SER A 334 25.73 -39.04 42.42
N ARG A 335 26.93 -38.50 42.18
CA ARG A 335 28.18 -38.98 42.79
C ARG A 335 28.32 -38.75 44.29
N ARG A 336 27.50 -37.87 44.89
CA ARG A 336 27.45 -37.66 46.36
C ARG A 336 26.51 -38.62 47.10
N ARG A 337 25.74 -39.46 46.40
CA ARG A 337 24.87 -40.46 47.01
C ARG A 337 25.48 -41.86 47.10
N GLU A 338 26.68 -42.06 46.55
CA GLU A 338 27.38 -43.35 46.53
C GLU A 338 28.69 -43.36 47.36
N ARG A 339 28.85 -42.39 48.26
CA ARG A 339 29.84 -42.40 49.35
C ARG A 339 29.13 -42.15 50.66
#